data_AF-A0A933VGZ7-F1
#
_entry.id   AF-A0A933VGZ7-F1
#
_cell.length_a   1.000
_cell.length_b   1.000
_cell.length_c   1.000
_cell.angle_alpha   90.00
_cell.angle_beta   90.00
_cell.angle_gamma   90.00
#
_symmetry.space_group_name_H-M   'P 1'
#
loop_
_entity.id
_entity.type
_entity.pdbx_description
1 polymer ?
#
loop_
_entity_poly.entity_id
_entity_poly.type
_entity_poly.pdbx_seq_one_letter_code
_entity_poly.pdbx_strand_id
1 'polypeptide(L)'
;MQVFGQRSHHEPDLKYFVLPPYEIPDLIVTGGVVVENRGNAPANNVKIVLEYDDADAIKIHHLQVVSDVEYILRGGGERQSFATLRVRRLEPGKRLVIYYSGPRPIQPRVVVTNYEGAT
;
A
#
# COMPACT_ATOMS: atom_id res chain seq x y z
N MET A 1 -14.32 -41.50 -16.99
CA MET A 1 -14.66 -40.19 -16.39
C MET A 1 -13.42 -39.66 -15.68
N GLN A 2 -12.70 -38.72 -16.29
CA GLN A 2 -11.59 -38.04 -15.64
C GLN A 2 -12.15 -36.86 -14.85
N VAL A 3 -12.07 -36.94 -13.53
CA VAL A 3 -12.33 -35.79 -12.65
C VAL A 3 -11.07 -34.93 -12.69
N PHE A 4 -11.11 -33.83 -13.46
CA PHE A 4 -10.11 -32.79 -13.36
C PHE A 4 -10.24 -32.16 -11.98
N GLY A 5 -9.37 -32.56 -11.05
CA GLY A 5 -9.20 -31.84 -9.80
C GLY A 5 -8.82 -30.40 -10.15
N GLN A 6 -9.72 -29.45 -9.88
CA GLN A 6 -9.35 -28.04 -9.81
C GLN A 6 -8.21 -27.96 -8.81
N ARG A 7 -6.98 -27.73 -9.28
CA ARG A 7 -5.92 -27.22 -8.42
C ARG A 7 -6.47 -25.92 -7.87
N SER A 8 -6.86 -25.89 -6.61
CA SER A 8 -7.05 -24.64 -5.88
C SER A 8 -5.68 -23.97 -5.91
N HIS A 9 -5.48 -23.07 -6.88
CA HIS A 9 -4.28 -22.26 -6.96
C HIS A 9 -4.26 -21.44 -5.67
N HIS A 10 -3.33 -21.81 -4.78
CA HIS A 10 -3.04 -21.05 -3.57
C HIS A 10 -2.17 -19.89 -4.00
N GLU A 11 -2.79 -18.77 -4.35
CA GLU A 11 -2.12 -17.59 -4.87
C GLU A 11 -2.48 -16.35 -4.03
N PRO A 12 -1.51 -15.49 -3.74
CA PRO A 12 -1.80 -14.19 -3.15
C PRO A 12 -2.55 -13.31 -4.16
N ASP A 13 -3.50 -12.49 -3.67
CA ASP A 13 -4.18 -11.48 -4.49
C ASP A 13 -4.10 -10.13 -3.79
N LEU A 14 -3.10 -9.34 -4.15
CA LEU A 14 -2.91 -8.01 -3.58
C LEU A 14 -3.81 -6.99 -4.28
N LYS A 15 -4.75 -6.42 -3.53
CA LYS A 15 -5.59 -5.30 -3.96
C LYS A 15 -5.23 -4.05 -3.19
N TYR A 16 -5.43 -2.90 -3.83
CA TYR A 16 -5.34 -1.62 -3.17
C TYR A 16 -6.51 -0.72 -3.51
N PHE A 17 -6.80 0.21 -2.60
CA PHE A 17 -7.85 1.22 -2.75
C PHE A 17 -7.34 2.55 -2.22
N VAL A 18 -7.54 3.62 -2.97
CA VAL A 18 -7.30 4.98 -2.47
C VAL A 18 -8.55 5.46 -1.77
N LEU A 19 -8.39 5.87 -0.51
CA LEU A 19 -9.48 6.43 0.29
C LEU A 19 -9.77 7.86 -0.19
N PRO A 20 -11.06 8.27 -0.19
CA PRO A 20 -11.39 9.66 -0.48
C PRO A 20 -10.69 10.57 0.53
N PRO A 21 -10.15 11.72 0.08
CA PRO A 21 -9.52 12.65 1.00
C PRO A 21 -10.58 13.26 1.92
N TYR A 22 -10.17 13.59 3.15
CA TYR A 22 -10.94 14.46 4.03
C TYR A 22 -10.07 15.64 4.46
N GLU A 23 -10.72 16.77 4.69
CA GLU A 23 -10.07 18.01 5.07
C GLU A 23 -10.23 18.25 6.57
N ILE A 24 -9.13 18.63 7.22
CA ILE A 24 -9.16 19.28 8.51
C ILE A 24 -9.01 20.78 8.21
N PRO A 25 -10.09 21.58 8.36
CA PRO A 25 -10.09 22.98 7.93
C PRO A 25 -8.88 23.75 8.45
N ASP A 26 -8.27 24.52 7.54
CA ASP A 26 -7.08 25.37 7.78
C ASP A 26 -5.82 24.64 8.26
N LEU A 27 -5.82 23.30 8.23
CA LEU A 27 -4.71 22.48 8.73
C LEU A 27 -4.08 21.64 7.63
N ILE A 28 -4.79 20.63 7.13
CA ILE A 28 -4.28 19.64 6.17
C ILE A 28 -5.41 18.92 5.44
N VAL A 29 -5.09 18.40 4.25
CA VAL A 29 -5.89 17.37 3.58
C VAL A 29 -5.24 16.02 3.82
N THR A 30 -6.02 15.06 4.32
CA THR A 30 -5.58 13.70 4.58
C THR A 30 -6.16 12.74 3.56
N GLY A 31 -5.30 11.95 2.94
CA GLY A 31 -5.68 10.81 2.11
C GLY A 31 -5.18 9.50 2.70
N GLY A 32 -5.52 8.38 2.05
CA GLY A 32 -4.99 7.09 2.45
C GLY A 32 -5.00 6.05 1.35
N VAL A 33 -4.16 5.03 1.50
CA VAL A 33 -4.15 3.84 0.66
C VAL A 33 -4.37 2.62 1.54
N VAL A 34 -5.39 1.83 1.25
CA VAL A 34 -5.57 0.50 1.83
C VAL A 34 -4.91 -0.51 0.91
N VAL A 35 -4.10 -1.42 1.46
CA VAL A 35 -3.58 -2.59 0.75
C VAL A 35 -4.02 -3.85 1.50
N GLU A 36 -4.56 -4.82 0.78
CA GLU A 36 -5.15 -6.03 1.32
C GLU A 36 -4.74 -7.25 0.49
N ASN A 37 -4.46 -8.36 1.16
CA ASN A 37 -4.34 -9.67 0.49
C ASN A 37 -5.70 -10.36 0.50
N ARG A 38 -6.39 -10.36 -0.63
CA ARG A 38 -7.69 -11.03 -0.84
C ARG A 38 -7.56 -12.45 -1.39
N GLY A 39 -6.32 -12.92 -1.54
CA GLY A 39 -6.04 -14.26 -2.03
C GLY A 39 -6.28 -15.31 -0.97
N ASN A 40 -5.96 -16.55 -1.31
CA ASN A 40 -6.02 -17.72 -0.43
C ASN A 40 -4.62 -18.22 -0.03
N ALA A 41 -3.57 -17.47 -0.33
CA ALA A 41 -2.19 -17.71 0.09
C ALA A 41 -1.50 -16.43 0.59
N PRO A 42 -0.49 -16.54 1.48
CA PRO A 42 0.25 -15.38 1.98
C PRO A 42 1.07 -14.72 0.87
N ALA A 43 1.07 -13.38 0.84
CA ALA A 43 1.93 -12.60 -0.05
C ALA A 43 3.26 -12.31 0.65
N ASN A 44 4.37 -12.82 0.11
CA ASN A 44 5.71 -12.60 0.67
C ASN A 44 6.41 -11.40 0.04
N ASN A 45 7.28 -10.74 0.84
CA ASN A 45 8.12 -9.61 0.43
C ASN A 45 7.33 -8.52 -0.31
N VAL A 46 6.20 -8.14 0.26
CA VAL A 46 5.31 -7.14 -0.33
C VAL A 46 6.00 -5.77 -0.31
N LYS A 47 6.08 -5.14 -1.46
CA LYS A 47 6.56 -3.77 -1.64
C LYS A 47 5.40 -2.91 -2.12
N ILE A 48 5.12 -1.84 -1.38
CA ILE A 48 4.12 -0.85 -1.73
C ILE A 48 4.85 0.47 -1.93
N VAL A 49 4.67 1.09 -3.08
CA VAL A 49 5.24 2.40 -3.41
C VAL A 49 4.10 3.38 -3.63
N LEU A 50 4.19 4.52 -2.95
CA LEU A 50 3.37 5.69 -3.18
C LEU A 50 4.28 6.73 -3.83
N GLU A 51 4.02 7.05 -5.09
CA GLU A 51 4.68 8.11 -5.84
C GLU A 51 3.72 9.29 -5.93
N TYR A 52 4.22 10.49 -5.66
CA TYR A 52 3.46 11.73 -5.71
C TYR A 52 3.98 12.58 -6.86
N ASP A 53 3.10 13.18 -7.65
CA ASP A 53 3.51 14.10 -8.72
C ASP A 53 4.29 15.27 -8.11
N ASP A 54 5.39 15.68 -8.74
CA ASP A 54 6.26 16.76 -8.26
C ASP A 54 5.52 18.09 -8.10
N ALA A 55 4.44 18.30 -8.87
CA ALA A 55 3.54 19.44 -8.66
C ALA A 55 2.81 19.33 -7.31
N ASP A 56 2.31 18.14 -6.96
CA ASP A 56 1.47 17.86 -5.78
C ASP A 56 2.28 17.49 -4.53
N ALA A 57 3.55 17.10 -4.68
CA ALA A 57 4.52 16.79 -3.61
C ALA A 57 4.96 18.04 -2.82
N ILE A 58 4.12 19.06 -2.74
CA ILE A 58 4.29 20.18 -1.82
C ILE A 58 4.16 19.60 -0.40
N LYS A 59 5.32 19.30 0.19
CA LYS A 59 5.53 18.94 1.61
C LYS A 59 4.46 17.99 2.13
N ILE A 60 4.61 16.69 1.85
CA ILE A 60 3.92 15.69 2.64
C ILE A 60 4.38 15.87 4.09
N HIS A 61 3.45 16.29 4.95
CA HIS A 61 3.75 16.67 6.33
C HIS A 61 3.87 15.45 7.23
N HIS A 62 3.11 14.40 6.94
CA HIS A 62 3.01 13.22 7.78
C HIS A 62 2.65 11.98 6.95
N LEU A 63 3.29 10.87 7.29
CA LEU A 63 2.97 9.52 6.82
C LEU A 63 2.75 8.62 8.03
N GLN A 64 1.60 7.97 8.10
CA GLN A 64 1.27 7.03 9.16
C GLN A 64 0.83 5.71 8.56
N VAL A 65 1.34 4.61 9.08
CA VAL A 65 0.92 3.27 8.69
C VAL A 65 0.18 2.64 9.85
N VAL A 66 -1.03 2.18 9.59
CA VAL A 66 -1.83 1.36 10.50
C VAL A 66 -1.80 -0.06 9.99
N SER A 67 -1.18 -0.95 10.74
CA SER A 67 -0.96 -2.35 10.35
C SER A 67 -0.85 -3.22 11.59
N ASP A 68 -1.49 -4.39 11.57
CA ASP A 68 -1.29 -5.46 12.56
C ASP A 68 -0.08 -6.34 12.20
N VAL A 69 0.61 -6.01 11.10
CA VAL A 69 1.76 -6.72 10.56
C VAL A 69 2.97 -5.82 10.60
N GLU A 70 4.13 -6.39 10.96
CA GLU A 70 5.40 -5.67 10.96
C GLU A 70 5.74 -5.13 9.57
N TYR A 71 6.19 -3.88 9.54
CA TYR A 71 6.51 -3.17 8.31
C TYR A 71 7.77 -2.32 8.47
N ILE A 72 8.40 -2.03 7.33
CA ILE A 72 9.49 -1.07 7.22
C ILE A 72 9.04 0.04 6.29
N LEU A 73 8.89 1.25 6.82
CA LEU A 73 8.59 2.45 6.04
C LEU A 73 9.88 3.20 5.71
N ARG A 74 10.03 3.59 4.45
CA ARG A 74 11.11 4.47 3.98
C ARG A 74 10.52 5.57 3.11
N GLY A 75 10.62 6.82 3.56
CA GLY A 75 10.37 8.00 2.73
C GLY A 75 11.66 8.47 2.04
N GLY A 76 11.54 9.08 0.87
CA GLY A 76 12.70 9.60 0.14
C GLY A 76 12.33 10.51 -1.03
N GLY A 77 13.35 11.02 -1.72
CA GLY A 77 13.19 11.95 -2.83
C GLY A 77 13.22 13.42 -2.42
N GLU A 78 13.37 14.33 -3.39
CA GLU A 78 13.19 15.76 -3.13
C GLU A 78 11.76 15.99 -2.63
N ARG A 79 11.59 16.78 -1.56
CA ARG A 79 10.27 17.08 -0.95
C ARG A 79 9.42 15.87 -0.54
N GLN A 80 10.03 14.70 -0.36
CA GLN A 80 9.33 13.43 -0.07
C GLN A 80 8.40 12.99 -1.21
N SER A 81 8.86 13.12 -2.46
CA SER A 81 8.10 12.71 -3.65
C SER A 81 7.75 11.22 -3.73
N PHE A 82 8.28 10.38 -2.83
CA PHE A 82 7.81 9.01 -2.68
C PHE A 82 7.90 8.44 -1.26
N ALA A 83 7.08 7.42 -1.01
CA ALA A 83 7.16 6.55 0.16
C ALA A 83 7.16 5.08 -0.27
N THR A 84 8.06 4.27 0.29
CA THR A 84 8.08 2.82 0.12
C THR A 84 7.81 2.12 1.44
N LEU A 85 6.78 1.28 1.45
CA LEU A 85 6.49 0.37 2.54
C LEU A 85 6.89 -1.05 2.15
N ARG A 86 7.63 -1.74 3.02
CA ARG A 86 7.96 -3.16 2.87
C ARG A 86 7.31 -3.96 3.98
N VAL A 87 6.63 -5.03 3.61
CA VAL A 87 6.02 -6.00 4.53
C VAL A 87 6.60 -7.37 4.21
N ARG A 88 7.13 -8.05 5.22
CA ARG A 88 7.77 -9.36 5.01
C ARG A 88 6.77 -10.39 4.51
N ARG A 89 5.56 -10.39 5.07
CA ARG A 89 4.51 -11.35 4.74
C ARG A 89 3.15 -10.76 5.09
N LEU A 90 2.20 -10.79 4.15
CA LEU A 90 0.81 -10.37 4.36
C LEU A 90 -0.11 -11.57 4.21
N GLU A 91 -0.68 -12.03 5.32
CA GLU A 91 -1.60 -13.18 5.34
C GLU A 91 -2.91 -12.90 4.59
N PRO A 92 -3.59 -13.95 4.08
CA PRO A 92 -4.95 -13.82 3.54
C PRO A 92 -5.90 -13.08 4.49
N GLY A 93 -6.67 -12.15 3.95
CA GLY A 93 -7.62 -11.31 4.70
C GLY A 93 -6.98 -10.23 5.58
N LYS A 94 -5.64 -10.12 5.61
CA LYS A 94 -4.97 -9.02 6.29
C LYS A 94 -4.84 -7.81 5.39
N ARG A 95 -4.89 -6.64 6.04
CA ARG A 95 -4.77 -5.34 5.40
C ARG A 95 -3.88 -4.41 6.21
N LEU A 96 -3.42 -3.38 5.54
CA LEU A 96 -2.79 -2.22 6.15
C LEU A 96 -3.34 -0.95 5.50
N VAL A 97 -3.21 0.16 6.21
CA VAL A 97 -3.62 1.48 5.75
C VAL A 97 -2.43 2.43 5.85
N ILE A 98 -2.13 3.13 4.77
CA ILE A 98 -1.08 4.14 4.69
C ILE A 98 -1.78 5.49 4.56
N TYR A 99 -1.78 6.27 5.63
CA TYR A 99 -2.25 7.64 5.64
C TYR A 99 -1.14 8.60 5.24
N TYR A 100 -1.49 9.60 4.46
CA TYR A 100 -0.61 10.71 4.08
C TYR A 100 -1.37 12.02 4.20
N SER A 101 -0.66 13.10 4.48
CA SER A 101 -1.26 14.44 4.57
C SER A 101 -0.44 15.49 3.82
N GLY A 102 -1.12 16.41 3.15
CA GLY A 102 -0.52 17.55 2.48
C GLY A 102 -1.40 18.81 2.56
N PRO A 103 -0.92 19.94 2.00
CA PRO A 103 -1.63 21.21 2.03
C PRO A 103 -2.81 21.29 1.05
N ARG A 104 -2.96 20.28 0.17
CA ARG A 104 -4.03 20.16 -0.82
C ARG A 104 -4.35 18.68 -1.04
N PRO A 105 -5.45 18.33 -1.72
CA PRO A 105 -5.69 16.95 -2.12
C PRO A 105 -4.54 16.42 -2.97
N ILE A 106 -4.03 15.23 -2.62
CA ILE A 106 -2.94 14.54 -3.31
C ILE A 106 -3.47 13.17 -3.74
N GLN A 107 -3.26 12.81 -5.00
CA GLN A 107 -3.61 11.49 -5.53
C GLN A 107 -2.32 10.73 -5.86
N PRO A 108 -1.82 9.84 -4.98
CA PRO A 108 -0.61 9.09 -5.26
C PRO A 108 -0.83 8.08 -6.38
N ARG A 109 0.21 7.89 -7.19
CA ARG A 109 0.35 6.65 -7.96
C ARG A 109 0.76 5.54 -7.00
N VAL A 110 -0.02 4.47 -6.98
CA VAL A 110 0.22 3.32 -6.10
C VAL A 110 0.73 2.15 -6.93
N VAL A 111 1.86 1.58 -6.51
CA VAL A 111 2.41 0.34 -7.06
C VAL A 111 2.55 -0.67 -5.95
N VAL A 112 1.91 -1.83 -6.10
CA VAL A 112 2.00 -2.95 -5.15
C VAL A 112 2.59 -4.15 -5.87
N THR A 113 3.67 -4.70 -5.32
CA THR A 113 4.28 -5.94 -5.82
C THR A 113 4.56 -6.89 -4.67
N ASN A 114 4.62 -8.18 -4.98
CA ASN A 114 5.15 -9.24 -4.12
C ASN A 114 6.26 -9.98 -4.86
N TYR A 115 7.17 -10.59 -4.10
CA TYR A 115 8.21 -11.45 -4.65
C TYR A 115 8.16 -12.81 -3.97
N GLU A 116 7.78 -13.81 -4.73
CA GLU A 116 7.99 -15.21 -4.38
C GLU A 116 9.42 -15.55 -4.79
N GLY A 117 10.33 -15.62 -3.81
CA GLY A 117 11.62 -16.23 -4.07
C GLY A 117 11.39 -17.69 -4.48
N ALA A 118 12.06 -18.16 -5.52
CA ALA A 118 12.13 -19.58 -5.82
C ALA A 118 12.68 -20.29 -4.58
N THR A 119 11.79 -21.01 -3.87
CA THR A 119 12.17 -21.98 -2.84
C THR A 119 12.95 -23.12 -3.46
#